data_AF-A0A965PBD7-F1
#
_entry.id   AF-A0A965PBD7-F1
#
_cell.length_a   1.000
_cell.length_b   1.000
_cell.length_c   1.000
_cell.angle_alpha   90.00
_cell.angle_beta   90.00
_cell.angle_gamma   90.00
#
_symmetry.space_group_name_H-M   'P 1'
#
loop_
_entity.id
_entity.type
_entity.pdbx_description
1 polymer ?
#
loop_
_entity_poly.entity_id
_entity_poly.type
_entity_poly.pdbx_seq_one_letter_code
_entity_poly.pdbx_strand_id
1 'polypeptide(L)'
;MEDIGTVVVTDNQWLWYDIDPGQTVQYYRIRASGGTTLALREWFVGNNAREITMSRLNRDDYTNLPNKNFTANQPYQFWFNRTIPQPEIYLWPTPSDPFVQMTVWYSKQIMDVGELTDELQIPQRWYMATLAMLSHQLALELPNVPLDRVQYLENQAEKYLNQAEQEERDRSPIYFAPNVSVYTA
;
A
#
# COMPACT_ATOMS: atom_id res chain seq x y z
N MET A 1 -9.32 -32.84 -3.32
CA MET A 1 -8.98 -32.00 -4.49
C MET A 1 -9.81 -30.75 -4.35
N GLU A 2 -9.18 -29.64 -4.03
CA GLU A 2 -9.86 -28.34 -4.05
C GLU A 2 -10.19 -28.02 -5.51
N ASP A 3 -11.49 -27.94 -5.81
CA ASP A 3 -11.96 -27.54 -7.13
C ASP A 3 -11.95 -26.01 -7.17
N ILE A 4 -11.00 -25.45 -7.92
CA ILE A 4 -10.83 -24.01 -8.12
C ILE A 4 -11.91 -23.39 -9.02
N GLY A 5 -12.87 -24.19 -9.49
CA GLY A 5 -13.96 -23.74 -10.35
C GLY A 5 -13.49 -23.46 -11.79
N THR A 6 -14.31 -22.70 -12.53
CA THR A 6 -14.00 -22.29 -13.90
C THR A 6 -13.24 -20.97 -13.87
N VAL A 7 -11.97 -20.97 -14.29
CA VAL A 7 -11.11 -19.79 -14.37
C VAL A 7 -10.65 -19.59 -15.81
N VAL A 8 -10.75 -18.35 -16.30
CA VAL A 8 -10.24 -17.97 -17.63
C VAL A 8 -8.75 -17.64 -17.49
N VAL A 9 -7.91 -18.33 -18.27
CA VAL A 9 -6.48 -18.06 -18.36
C VAL A 9 -6.24 -17.21 -19.59
N THR A 10 -5.68 -16.01 -19.42
CA THR A 10 -5.25 -15.15 -20.55
C THR A 10 -3.74 -15.16 -20.69
N ASP A 11 -3.23 -14.86 -21.89
CA ASP A 11 -1.78 -14.78 -22.12
C ASP A 11 -1.11 -13.75 -21.20
N ASN A 12 0.10 -14.07 -20.72
CA ASN A 12 0.90 -13.27 -19.79
C ASN A 12 0.26 -12.93 -18.44
N GLN A 13 -0.74 -13.71 -17.98
CA GLN A 13 -1.27 -13.61 -16.62
C GLN A 13 -0.94 -14.86 -15.80
N TRP A 14 -0.42 -14.66 -14.60
CA TRP A 14 -0.17 -15.72 -13.62
C TRP A 14 -1.39 -15.94 -12.75
N LEU A 15 -1.73 -17.21 -12.51
CA LEU A 15 -2.72 -17.61 -11.52
C LEU A 15 -1.99 -18.27 -10.35
N TRP A 16 -2.17 -17.70 -9.16
CA TRP A 16 -1.57 -18.19 -7.92
C TRP A 16 -2.64 -18.85 -7.06
N TYR A 17 -2.32 -20.03 -6.54
CA TYR A 17 -3.20 -20.79 -5.66
C TYR A 17 -2.38 -21.26 -4.47
N ASP A 18 -2.93 -21.06 -3.27
CA ASP A 18 -2.37 -21.62 -2.06
C ASP A 18 -2.66 -23.14 -2.04
N ILE A 19 -1.63 -23.92 -1.75
CA ILE A 19 -1.77 -25.36 -1.55
C ILE A 19 -1.82 -25.60 -0.05
N ASP A 20 -2.89 -26.23 0.44
CA ASP A 20 -3.07 -26.55 1.85
C ASP A 20 -1.84 -27.30 2.42
N PRO A 21 -1.11 -26.72 3.38
CA PRO A 21 0.10 -27.31 3.92
C PRO A 21 -0.24 -28.59 4.70
N GLY A 22 0.21 -29.73 4.17
CA GLY A 22 0.03 -31.05 4.82
C GLY A 22 -0.43 -32.16 3.89
N GLN A 23 -0.83 -31.84 2.66
CA GLN A 23 -1.23 -32.83 1.67
C GLN A 23 0.01 -33.54 1.08
N THR A 24 0.32 -34.74 1.55
CA THR A 24 1.34 -35.60 0.92
C THR A 24 0.73 -36.30 -0.30
N VAL A 25 0.83 -35.66 -1.46
CA VAL A 25 0.32 -36.19 -2.74
C VAL A 25 1.47 -36.46 -3.70
N GLN A 26 1.36 -37.54 -4.48
CA GLN A 26 2.39 -37.91 -5.47
C GLN A 26 2.38 -37.02 -6.71
N TYR A 27 1.25 -36.39 -7.03
CA TYR A 27 1.11 -35.57 -8.23
C TYR A 27 0.06 -34.46 -8.04
N TYR A 28 0.33 -33.30 -8.63
CA TYR A 28 -0.65 -32.27 -8.91
C TYR A 28 -1.08 -32.39 -10.38
N ARG A 29 -2.37 -32.18 -10.65
CA ARG A 29 -2.92 -32.29 -12.01
C ARG A 29 -3.75 -31.07 -12.35
N ILE A 30 -3.36 -30.36 -13.41
CA ILE A 30 -4.13 -29.27 -14.01
C ILE A 30 -4.93 -29.84 -15.19
N ARG A 31 -6.21 -29.47 -15.31
CA ARG A 31 -7.09 -29.90 -16.42
C ARG A 31 -7.90 -28.71 -16.91
N ALA A 32 -7.97 -28.54 -18.22
CA ALA A 32 -8.98 -27.69 -18.84
C ALA A 32 -10.33 -28.40 -18.86
N SER A 33 -11.42 -27.66 -18.65
CA SER A 33 -12.81 -28.10 -18.79
C SER A 33 -13.47 -27.37 -19.97
N GLY A 34 -14.59 -27.90 -20.46
CA GLY A 34 -15.35 -27.25 -21.55
C GLY A 34 -14.80 -27.44 -22.96
N GLY A 35 -13.99 -28.47 -23.21
CA GLY A 35 -13.50 -28.82 -24.56
C GLY A 35 -12.40 -27.90 -25.11
N THR A 36 -11.82 -27.06 -24.27
CA THR A 36 -10.72 -26.16 -24.63
C THR A 36 -9.36 -26.85 -24.56
N THR A 37 -8.37 -26.31 -25.26
CA THR A 37 -6.98 -26.77 -25.18
C THR A 37 -6.26 -26.06 -24.02
N LEU A 38 -5.66 -26.84 -23.12
CA LEU A 38 -4.77 -26.29 -22.08
C LEU A 38 -3.40 -25.96 -22.71
N ALA A 39 -3.15 -24.69 -23.00
CA ALA A 39 -1.85 -24.19 -23.45
C ALA A 39 -1.14 -23.44 -22.30
N LEU A 40 -0.49 -24.19 -21.41
CA LEU A 40 0.26 -23.61 -20.30
C LEU A 40 1.66 -23.21 -20.76
N ARG A 41 2.05 -21.94 -20.54
CA ARG A 41 3.40 -21.46 -20.87
C ARG A 41 4.44 -21.96 -19.87
N GLU A 42 4.11 -21.89 -18.60
CA GLU A 42 5.02 -22.24 -17.51
C GLU A 42 4.21 -22.68 -16.29
N TRP A 43 4.80 -23.58 -15.49
CA TRP A 43 4.26 -24.01 -14.21
C TRP A 43 5.33 -23.84 -13.15
N PHE A 44 4.98 -23.18 -12.05
CA PHE A 44 5.89 -22.87 -10.96
C PHE A 44 5.32 -23.36 -9.63
N VAL A 45 6.19 -23.87 -8.75
CA VAL A 45 5.82 -24.26 -7.37
C VAL A 45 6.76 -23.57 -6.40
N GLY A 46 6.19 -22.78 -5.50
CA GLY A 46 6.92 -22.29 -4.34
C GLY A 46 7.18 -23.44 -3.37
N ASN A 47 8.45 -23.79 -3.19
CA ASN A 47 8.87 -24.78 -2.19
C ASN A 47 9.69 -24.08 -1.09
N ASN A 48 9.53 -24.51 0.16
CA ASN A 48 10.19 -23.93 1.34
C ASN A 48 9.99 -22.41 1.47
N ALA A 49 8.74 -21.96 1.49
CA ALA A 49 8.42 -20.56 1.72
C ALA A 49 9.01 -20.10 3.06
N ARG A 50 9.88 -19.09 3.01
CA ARG A 50 10.45 -18.45 4.19
C ARG A 50 10.02 -17.00 4.21
N GLU A 51 9.22 -16.65 5.19
CA GLU A 51 8.84 -15.26 5.43
C GLU A 51 9.93 -14.54 6.22
N ILE A 52 10.33 -13.37 5.71
CA ILE A 52 11.31 -12.51 6.37
C ILE A 52 10.68 -11.13 6.45
N THR A 53 10.74 -10.53 7.63
CA THR A 53 10.21 -9.18 7.84
C THR A 53 11.06 -8.17 7.09
N MET A 54 10.41 -7.33 6.28
CA MET A 54 11.07 -6.25 5.56
C MET A 54 11.02 -4.95 6.37
N SER A 55 12.09 -4.16 6.29
CA SER A 55 12.16 -2.84 6.91
C SER A 55 11.61 -1.76 5.98
N ARG A 56 10.83 -0.83 6.53
CA ARG A 56 10.33 0.32 5.78
C ARG A 56 11.44 1.38 5.61
N LEU A 57 11.60 1.88 4.40
CA LEU A 57 12.45 3.03 4.06
C LEU A 57 11.64 4.31 4.01
N ASN A 58 12.25 5.43 4.44
CA ASN A 58 11.72 6.76 4.17
C ASN A 58 11.92 7.15 2.69
N ARG A 59 11.19 8.16 2.24
CA ARG A 59 11.38 8.74 0.90
C ARG A 59 12.83 9.18 0.66
N ASP A 60 13.40 9.94 1.59
CA ASP A 60 14.74 10.50 1.44
C ASP A 60 15.80 9.40 1.37
N ASP A 61 15.72 8.42 2.27
CA ASP A 61 16.61 7.24 2.29
C ASP A 61 16.55 6.48 0.96
N TYR A 62 15.34 6.23 0.45
CA TYR A 62 15.17 5.56 -0.85
C TYR A 62 15.73 6.39 -2.01
N THR A 63 15.55 7.72 -2.00
CA THR A 63 16.10 8.59 -3.06
C THR A 63 17.62 8.69 -3.02
N ASN A 64 18.22 8.59 -1.83
CA ASN A 64 19.67 8.64 -1.62
C ASN A 64 20.39 7.31 -1.86
N LEU A 65 19.66 6.22 -2.18
CA LEU A 65 20.27 4.95 -2.54
C LEU A 65 21.18 5.10 -3.79
N PRO A 66 22.49 4.75 -3.70
CA PRO A 66 23.42 4.92 -4.80
C PRO A 66 23.07 4.08 -6.04
N ASN A 67 22.52 2.89 -5.84
CA ASN A 67 22.05 2.01 -6.91
C ASN A 67 20.70 1.39 -6.55
N LYS A 68 19.65 1.86 -7.23
CA LYS A 68 18.28 1.36 -7.05
C LYS A 68 18.02 0.04 -7.77
N ASN A 69 18.84 -0.31 -8.77
CA ASN A 69 18.77 -1.55 -9.55
C ASN A 69 19.67 -2.65 -8.98
N PHE A 70 20.16 -2.48 -7.73
CA PHE A 70 20.95 -3.51 -7.08
C PHE A 70 20.08 -4.76 -6.87
N THR A 71 20.50 -5.89 -7.43
CA THR A 71 19.73 -7.13 -7.41
C THR A 71 20.14 -8.04 -6.26
N ALA A 72 19.17 -8.67 -5.59
CA ALA A 72 19.42 -9.76 -4.66
C ALA A 72 18.33 -10.83 -4.77
N ASN A 73 18.60 -12.01 -4.21
CA ASN A 73 17.64 -13.12 -4.24
C ASN A 73 16.30 -12.80 -3.54
N GLN A 74 16.31 -11.84 -2.61
CA GLN A 74 15.11 -11.41 -1.90
C GLN A 74 15.24 -9.94 -1.49
N PRO A 75 14.13 -9.18 -1.48
CA PRO A 75 14.09 -7.83 -0.96
C PRO A 75 14.13 -7.87 0.59
N TYR A 76 14.79 -6.88 1.18
CA TYR A 76 14.86 -6.73 2.64
C TYR A 76 14.19 -5.45 3.12
N GLN A 77 13.98 -4.51 2.20
CA GLN A 77 13.49 -3.20 2.49
C GLN A 77 12.46 -2.79 1.45
N PHE A 78 11.53 -1.95 1.85
CA PHE A 78 10.53 -1.41 0.93
C PHE A 78 10.28 0.05 1.23
N TRP A 79 10.04 0.83 0.19
CA TRP A 79 9.50 2.19 0.30
C TRP A 79 8.06 2.18 -0.19
N PHE A 80 7.15 2.69 0.63
CA PHE A 80 5.74 2.81 0.29
C PHE A 80 5.43 4.23 -0.17
N ASN A 81 5.24 4.40 -1.47
CA ASN A 81 4.83 5.66 -2.06
C ASN A 81 3.30 5.78 -2.06
N ARG A 82 2.77 6.67 -1.21
CA ARG A 82 1.34 6.85 -0.98
C ARG A 82 0.68 7.84 -1.95
N THR A 83 1.13 7.83 -3.21
CA THR A 83 0.57 8.66 -4.29
C THR A 83 -0.84 8.23 -4.67
N ILE A 84 -1.61 9.19 -5.21
CA ILE A 84 -2.98 9.00 -5.69
C ILE A 84 -2.94 9.12 -7.21
N PRO A 85 -3.75 8.35 -7.95
CA PRO A 85 -4.74 7.36 -7.48
C PRO A 85 -4.15 6.00 -7.10
N GLN A 86 -2.92 5.73 -7.53
CA GLN A 86 -2.29 4.43 -7.36
C GLN A 86 -1.08 4.54 -6.41
N PRO A 87 -1.16 3.92 -5.21
CA PRO A 87 -0.01 3.81 -4.34
C PRO A 87 0.95 2.75 -4.89
N GLU A 88 2.25 3.00 -4.77
CA GLU A 88 3.30 2.13 -5.29
C GLU A 88 4.18 1.62 -4.15
N ILE A 89 4.62 0.37 -4.24
CA ILE A 89 5.62 -0.20 -3.34
C ILE A 89 6.89 -0.43 -4.14
N TYR A 90 7.98 0.20 -3.71
CA TYR A 90 9.30 0.00 -4.27
C TYR A 90 10.09 -0.95 -3.38
N LEU A 91 10.57 -2.05 -3.96
CA LEU A 91 11.36 -3.05 -3.25
C LEU A 91 12.86 -2.78 -3.42
N TRP A 92 13.61 -2.96 -2.35
CA TRP A 92 15.06 -2.91 -2.39
C TRP A 92 15.71 -3.98 -1.47
N PRO A 93 16.75 -4.70 -1.93
CA PRO A 93 17.22 -4.82 -3.31
C PRO A 93 16.14 -5.29 -4.29
N THR A 94 16.32 -5.02 -5.58
CA THR A 94 15.44 -5.55 -6.63
C THR A 94 15.53 -7.07 -6.64
N PRO A 95 14.42 -7.82 -6.62
CA PRO A 95 14.44 -9.26 -6.75
C PRO A 95 15.18 -9.69 -8.03
N SER A 96 16.15 -10.60 -7.90
CA SER A 96 16.84 -11.18 -9.07
C SER A 96 15.98 -12.20 -9.81
N ASP A 97 14.93 -12.70 -9.15
CA ASP A 97 13.98 -13.67 -9.66
C ASP A 97 12.58 -13.02 -9.75
N PRO A 98 11.86 -13.15 -10.87
CA PRO A 98 10.50 -12.63 -11.01
C PRO A 98 9.45 -13.33 -10.13
N PHE A 99 9.76 -14.47 -9.52
CA PHE A 99 8.83 -15.30 -8.73
C PHE A 99 8.91 -15.07 -7.22
N VAL A 100 9.50 -13.95 -6.78
CA VAL A 100 9.52 -13.58 -5.36
C VAL A 100 8.15 -13.08 -4.92
N GLN A 101 7.58 -13.70 -3.88
CA GLN A 101 6.30 -13.32 -3.28
C GLN A 101 6.50 -12.30 -2.15
N MET A 102 5.60 -11.32 -2.07
CA MET A 102 5.47 -10.39 -0.94
C MET A 102 4.07 -10.51 -0.34
N THR A 103 4.01 -10.79 0.95
CA THR A 103 2.77 -10.79 1.73
C THR A 103 2.51 -9.40 2.30
N VAL A 104 1.38 -8.78 1.95
CA VAL A 104 0.99 -7.45 2.44
C VAL A 104 -0.35 -7.53 3.14
N TRP A 105 -0.36 -7.10 4.40
CA TRP A 105 -1.58 -6.82 5.13
C TRP A 105 -1.92 -5.34 4.96
N TYR A 106 -3.03 -5.04 4.30
CA TYR A 106 -3.49 -3.67 4.12
C TYR A 106 -4.94 -3.54 4.56
N SER A 107 -5.28 -2.37 5.09
CA SER A 107 -6.65 -1.93 5.30
C SER A 107 -6.93 -0.81 4.32
N LYS A 108 -8.02 -0.95 3.56
CA LYS A 108 -8.56 0.14 2.73
C LYS A 108 -9.92 0.53 3.26
N GLN A 109 -10.24 1.82 3.18
CA GLN A 109 -11.61 2.27 3.40
C GLN A 109 -12.48 1.81 2.23
N ILE A 110 -13.78 1.66 2.49
CA ILE A 110 -14.77 1.34 1.46
C ILE A 110 -14.79 2.51 0.47
N MET A 111 -14.58 2.22 -0.81
CA MET A 111 -14.70 3.21 -1.88
C MET A 111 -16.18 3.55 -2.06
N ASP A 112 -16.48 4.81 -2.38
CA ASP A 112 -17.83 5.16 -2.77
C ASP A 112 -18.16 4.44 -4.09
N VAL A 113 -19.30 3.77 -4.13
CA VAL A 113 -19.77 3.00 -5.29
C VAL A 113 -20.77 3.86 -6.05
N GLY A 114 -20.25 4.89 -6.73
CA GLY A 114 -21.01 5.76 -7.61
C GLY A 114 -20.26 6.05 -8.91
N GLU A 115 -20.97 6.11 -10.04
CA GLU A 115 -20.45 6.55 -11.34
C GLU A 115 -20.17 8.07 -11.39
N LEU A 116 -19.56 8.64 -10.36
CA LEU A 116 -19.12 10.03 -10.43
C LEU A 116 -17.70 10.06 -11.01
N THR A 117 -17.59 10.55 -12.24
CA THR A 117 -16.34 10.69 -12.97
C THR A 117 -15.41 11.77 -12.42
N ASP A 118 -15.90 12.61 -11.50
CA ASP A 118 -15.18 13.75 -10.93
C ASP A 118 -15.05 13.63 -9.41
N GLU A 119 -14.16 12.75 -8.96
CA GLU A 119 -13.71 12.77 -7.56
C GLU A 119 -12.64 13.85 -7.37
N LEU A 120 -12.71 14.57 -6.25
CA LEU A 120 -11.62 15.43 -5.83
C LEU A 120 -10.38 14.56 -5.58
N GLN A 121 -9.27 14.86 -6.25
CA GLN A 121 -7.99 14.15 -6.11
C GLN A 121 -7.28 14.46 -4.77
N ILE A 122 -8.01 14.31 -3.68
CA ILE A 122 -7.57 14.57 -2.32
C ILE A 122 -7.35 13.22 -1.65
N PRO A 123 -6.23 13.02 -0.95
CA PRO A 123 -6.07 11.82 -0.14
C PRO A 123 -7.22 11.67 0.84
N GLN A 124 -7.74 10.46 0.97
CA GLN A 124 -8.86 10.18 1.86
C GLN A 124 -8.62 10.66 3.30
N ARG A 125 -7.37 10.61 3.79
CA ARG A 125 -6.96 11.15 5.09
C ARG A 125 -7.21 12.65 5.26
N TRP A 126 -7.14 13.42 4.17
CA TRP A 126 -7.39 14.86 4.12
C TRP A 126 -8.86 15.20 3.88
N TYR A 127 -9.68 14.26 3.40
CA TYR A 127 -11.07 14.52 3.01
C TYR A 127 -11.89 15.18 4.14
N MET A 128 -11.92 14.58 5.33
CA MET A 128 -12.67 15.14 6.48
C MET A 128 -12.09 16.47 6.97
N ALA A 129 -10.78 16.66 6.91
CA ALA A 129 -10.15 17.92 7.27
C ALA A 129 -10.55 19.05 6.31
N THR A 130 -10.52 18.79 5.00
CA THR A 130 -10.92 19.78 3.98
C THR A 130 -12.39 20.16 4.09
N LEU A 131 -13.29 19.20 4.32
CA LEU A 131 -14.71 19.45 4.53
C LEU A 131 -14.95 20.27 5.80
N ALA A 132 -14.31 19.90 6.92
CA ALA A 132 -14.47 20.61 8.18
C ALA A 132 -13.96 22.05 8.10
N MET A 133 -12.79 22.28 7.49
CA MET A 133 -12.25 23.63 7.28
C MET A 133 -13.15 24.47 6.36
N LEU A 134 -13.66 23.89 5.27
CA LEU A 134 -14.62 24.56 4.39
C LEU A 134 -15.92 24.91 5.14
N SER A 135 -16.44 23.99 5.95
CA SER A 135 -17.66 24.21 6.72
C SER A 135 -17.52 25.33 7.74
N HIS A 136 -16.34 25.47 8.36
CA HIS A 136 -16.05 26.59 9.25
C HIS A 136 -16.01 27.92 8.49
N GLN A 137 -15.31 27.97 7.34
CA GLN A 137 -15.28 29.19 6.51
C GLN A 137 -16.69 29.60 6.05
N LEU A 138 -17.51 28.64 5.61
CA LEU A 138 -18.89 28.90 5.24
C LEU A 138 -19.74 29.41 6.42
N ALA A 139 -19.48 28.91 7.64
CA ALA A 139 -20.20 29.34 8.83
C ALA A 139 -19.90 30.82 9.21
N LEU A 140 -18.73 31.34 8.84
CA LEU A 140 -18.37 32.75 9.04
C LEU A 140 -19.01 33.68 8.00
N GLU A 141 -19.18 33.20 6.77
CA GLU A 141 -19.74 33.98 5.67
C GLU A 141 -21.29 33.99 5.67
N LEU A 142 -21.92 32.94 6.20
CA LEU A 142 -23.38 32.79 6.17
C LEU A 142 -24.08 33.58 7.28
N PRO A 143 -25.17 34.32 6.98
CA PRO A 143 -25.98 34.96 8.00
C PRO A 143 -26.77 33.93 8.82
N ASN A 144 -27.05 34.25 10.08
CA ASN A 144 -27.84 33.44 11.02
C ASN A 144 -27.20 32.14 11.51
N VAL A 145 -25.87 31.99 11.44
CA VAL A 145 -25.18 30.90 12.12
C VAL A 145 -24.87 31.30 13.57
N PRO A 146 -25.35 30.55 14.57
CA PRO A 146 -25.06 30.90 15.96
C PRO A 146 -23.60 30.61 16.32
N LEU A 147 -23.02 31.45 17.20
CA LEU A 147 -21.58 31.47 17.50
C LEU A 147 -21.07 30.16 18.12
N ASP A 148 -21.91 29.47 18.88
CA ASP A 148 -21.63 28.15 19.45
C ASP A 148 -21.35 27.10 18.35
N ARG A 149 -22.06 27.18 17.22
CA ARG A 149 -21.86 26.30 16.06
C ARG A 149 -20.58 26.63 15.31
N VAL A 150 -20.23 27.91 15.18
CA VAL A 150 -18.95 28.33 14.60
C VAL A 150 -17.80 27.75 15.41
N GLN A 151 -17.83 27.93 16.74
CA GLN A 151 -16.80 27.42 17.63
C GLN A 151 -16.74 25.88 17.65
N TYR A 152 -17.87 25.19 17.52
CA TYR A 152 -17.89 23.73 17.36
C TYR A 152 -17.18 23.28 16.07
N LEU A 153 -17.46 23.94 14.94
CA LEU A 153 -16.83 23.63 13.66
C LEU A 153 -15.33 23.93 13.65
N GLU A 154 -14.90 24.98 14.36
CA GLU A 154 -13.47 25.30 14.53
C GLU A 154 -12.73 24.16 15.23
N ASN A 155 -13.24 23.72 16.38
CA ASN A 155 -12.66 22.60 17.12
C ASN A 155 -12.64 21.30 16.29
N GLN A 156 -13.68 21.07 15.49
CA GLN A 156 -13.76 19.91 14.61
C GLN A 156 -12.74 19.99 13.46
N ALA A 157 -12.56 21.18 12.87
CA ALA A 157 -11.58 21.43 11.83
C ALA A 157 -10.15 21.22 12.37
N GLU A 158 -9.81 21.80 13.52
CA GLU A 158 -8.51 21.59 14.16
C GLU A 158 -8.24 20.12 14.48
N LYS A 159 -9.24 19.41 15.01
CA LYS A 159 -9.11 17.98 15.32
C LYS A 159 -8.78 17.16 14.07
N TYR A 160 -9.53 17.33 12.98
CA TYR A 160 -9.30 16.55 11.77
C TYR A 160 -8.03 16.97 11.03
N LEU A 161 -7.67 18.26 11.07
CA LEU A 161 -6.40 18.74 10.55
C LEU A 161 -5.23 18.07 11.27
N ASN A 162 -5.22 18.11 12.61
CA ASN A 162 -4.19 17.44 13.42
C ASN A 162 -4.11 15.93 13.13
N GLN A 163 -5.23 15.26 12.92
CA GLN A 163 -5.25 13.83 12.55
C GLN A 163 -4.67 13.60 11.15
N ALA A 164 -5.05 14.41 10.17
CA ALA A 164 -4.55 14.31 8.80
C ALA A 164 -3.03 14.55 8.75
N GLU A 165 -2.54 15.57 9.45
CA GLU A 165 -1.11 15.90 9.54
C GLU A 165 -0.31 14.79 10.22
N GLN A 166 -0.82 14.22 11.32
CA GLN A 166 -0.17 13.09 12.00
C GLN A 166 -0.06 11.87 11.10
N GLU A 167 -1.04 11.61 10.23
CA GLU A 167 -1.03 10.50 9.27
C GLU A 167 -0.17 10.75 8.03
N GLU A 168 0.18 12.01 7.73
CA GLU A 168 1.11 12.39 6.66
C GLU A 168 2.56 12.12 7.06
N ARG A 169 2.86 12.14 8.37
CA ARG A 169 4.21 11.86 8.86
C ARG A 169 4.68 10.48 8.38
N ASP A 170 5.90 10.43 7.88
CA ASP A 170 6.52 9.16 7.53
C ASP A 170 6.71 8.34 8.82
N ARG A 171 6.23 7.10 8.80
CA ARG A 171 6.25 6.20 9.97
C ARG A 171 7.54 5.40 10.08
N SER A 172 8.54 5.68 9.23
CA SER A 172 9.81 4.96 9.32
C SER A 172 10.65 5.49 10.48
N PRO A 173 11.57 4.67 11.03
CA PRO A 173 12.43 5.06 12.14
C PRO A 173 13.23 6.33 11.79
N ILE A 174 13.26 7.29 12.72
CA ILE A 174 14.09 8.48 12.62
C ILE A 174 15.29 8.26 13.55
N TYR A 175 16.50 8.45 13.02
CA TYR A 175 17.73 8.40 13.79
C TYR A 175 18.29 9.82 13.96
N PHE A 176 18.44 10.26 15.20
CA PHE A 176 19.13 11.51 15.51
C PHE A 176 20.60 11.21 15.81
N ALA A 177 21.51 11.75 14.99
CA ALA A 177 22.95 11.66 15.21
C ALA A 177 23.51 13.04 15.62
N PRO A 178 23.48 13.41 16.91
CA PRO A 178 24.05 14.68 17.35
C PRO A 178 25.57 14.65 17.20
N ASN A 179 26.12 15.58 16.42
CA ASN A 179 27.56 15.76 16.29
C ASN A 179 28.10 16.58 17.47
N VAL A 180 28.41 15.92 18.57
CA VAL A 180 29.05 16.56 19.73
C VAL A 180 30.56 16.56 19.50
N SER A 181 31.08 17.65 18.96
CA SER A 181 32.53 17.92 18.94
C SER A 181 32.91 18.76 20.16
N VAL A 182 33.98 18.38 20.84
CA VAL A 182 34.59 19.24 21.87
C VAL A 182 35.24 20.46 21.20
N TYR A 183 35.17 21.61 21.86
CA TYR A 183 35.97 22.78 21.46
C TYR A 183 37.44 22.47 21.73
N THR A 184 38.27 22.47 20.69
CA THR A 184 39.72 22.53 20.86
C THR A 184 40.08 23.93 21.34
N ALA A 185 40.75 24.02 22.49
CA ALA A 185 41.24 25.26 23.08
C ALA A 185 42.32 25.94 22.23
#